data_AF-A0A0M7AKP1-F1
#
_entry.id   AF-A0A0M7AKP1-F1
#
_cell.length_a   1.000
_cell.length_b   1.000
_cell.length_c   1.000
_cell.angle_alpha   90.00
_cell.angle_beta   90.00
_cell.angle_gamma   90.00
#
_symmetry.space_group_name_H-M   'P 1'
#
loop_
_entity.id
_entity.type
_entity.pdbx_description
1 polymer ?
#
loop_
_entity_poly.entity_id
_entity_poly.type
_entity_poly.pdbx_seq_one_letter_code
_entity_poly.pdbx_strand_id
1 'polypeptide(L)'
;MMWRFGTILVAVFAVQVTGAAHDTHVSAAELEVSLPIDCDFGQDCFVQNYVDIDPGPDVQTATCAQAGYDGHKGTDFRVLNTNQNAGVIASAPGVVKAVRNDMPDRLVQSAEDRKRVEGKECGNGVVISHGNGWETQYCHMRQGSVIVSSGDRVERGDVLGEVGFSGFAAFPHVHLSLRKDGQVVDPFLGHPEAAEDRLAQCASVAEARAAYDGSLWQGDLVALLKDADGEIIQTGFADSAVKSIDLETGTEAEPGTRSPVFVFFARLINLKKGDRVALRLVGPEGVMAESEGEPLERQKAQWVAFAGRKLRGEAWPAGEYVGTAMLIRNEQIFRQETTLFSLGNP
;
A
#
# COMPACT_ATOMS: atom_id res chain seq x y z
N MET A 1 -29.53 81.92 -49.74
CA MET A 1 -28.84 80.61 -49.73
C MET A 1 -28.47 80.30 -48.28
N MET A 2 -29.18 79.35 -47.68
CA MET A 2 -29.02 78.84 -46.31
C MET A 2 -27.65 78.19 -46.12
N TRP A 3 -26.92 78.49 -45.03
CA TRP A 3 -26.02 77.52 -44.39
C TRP A 3 -26.14 77.64 -42.86
N ARG A 4 -26.34 76.49 -42.22
CA ARG A 4 -26.68 76.27 -40.81
C ARG A 4 -25.43 76.30 -39.93
N PHE A 5 -25.52 76.90 -38.73
CA PHE A 5 -24.58 76.68 -37.64
C PHE A 5 -24.96 75.39 -36.89
N GLY A 6 -24.03 74.44 -36.80
CA GLY A 6 -24.19 73.19 -36.04
C GLY A 6 -23.64 73.36 -34.62
N THR A 7 -24.50 73.16 -33.62
CA THR A 7 -24.14 73.11 -32.20
C THR A 7 -23.59 71.71 -31.89
N ILE A 8 -22.35 71.63 -31.39
CA ILE A 8 -21.76 70.37 -30.90
C ILE A 8 -22.10 70.23 -29.42
N LEU A 9 -22.91 69.22 -29.07
CA LEU A 9 -23.10 68.77 -27.69
C LEU A 9 -21.87 67.96 -27.26
N VAL A 10 -21.21 68.38 -26.18
CA VAL A 10 -20.21 67.56 -25.47
C VAL A 10 -20.94 66.80 -24.37
N ALA A 11 -21.04 65.47 -24.51
CA ALA A 11 -21.56 64.60 -23.46
C ALA A 11 -20.44 64.28 -22.46
N VAL A 12 -20.63 64.69 -21.20
CA VAL A 12 -19.75 64.30 -20.08
C VAL A 12 -20.27 62.97 -19.53
N PHE A 13 -19.53 61.88 -19.76
CA PHE A 13 -19.78 60.60 -19.11
C PHE A 13 -19.09 60.58 -17.74
N ALA A 14 -19.87 60.55 -16.67
CA ALA A 14 -19.37 60.27 -15.33
C ALA A 14 -19.12 58.75 -15.21
N VAL A 15 -17.86 58.34 -15.11
CA VAL A 15 -17.48 56.96 -14.79
C VAL A 15 -17.60 56.79 -13.28
N GLN A 16 -18.62 56.06 -12.83
CA GLN A 16 -18.69 55.57 -11.46
C GLN A 16 -17.72 54.38 -11.33
N VAL A 17 -16.64 54.57 -10.57
CA VAL A 17 -15.78 53.46 -10.14
C VAL A 17 -16.47 52.77 -8.96
N THR A 18 -17.23 51.72 -9.24
CA THR A 18 -17.63 50.74 -8.22
C THR A 18 -16.41 49.87 -7.93
N GLY A 19 -15.70 50.15 -6.84
CA GLY A 19 -14.72 49.23 -6.30
C GLY A 19 -15.45 48.01 -5.73
N ALA A 20 -15.55 46.95 -6.50
CA ALA A 20 -15.82 45.63 -5.94
C ALA A 20 -14.56 45.24 -5.16
N ALA A 21 -14.66 45.18 -3.83
CA ALA A 21 -13.70 44.45 -3.04
C ALA A 21 -13.74 43.00 -3.52
N HIS A 22 -12.72 42.58 -4.25
CA HIS A 22 -12.46 41.16 -4.44
C HIS A 22 -12.01 40.64 -3.07
N ASP A 23 -12.96 40.15 -2.28
CA ASP A 23 -12.65 39.13 -1.28
C ASP A 23 -12.10 37.94 -2.06
N THR A 24 -10.78 37.88 -2.20
CA THR A 24 -10.08 36.65 -2.52
C THR A 24 -10.27 35.76 -1.29
N HIS A 25 -11.38 35.04 -1.26
CA HIS A 25 -11.44 33.80 -0.51
C HIS A 25 -10.29 32.95 -1.03
N VAL A 26 -9.20 32.89 -0.25
CA VAL A 26 -8.21 31.83 -0.39
C VAL A 26 -9.00 30.55 -0.13
N SER A 27 -9.42 29.90 -1.21
CA SER A 27 -9.91 28.53 -1.12
C SER A 27 -8.83 27.75 -0.36
N ALA A 28 -9.23 27.06 0.71
CA ALA A 28 -8.36 26.03 1.25
C ALA A 28 -7.98 25.14 0.06
N ALA A 29 -6.69 24.96 -0.19
CA ALA A 29 -6.28 23.90 -1.10
C ALA A 29 -6.95 22.62 -0.56
N GLU A 30 -7.73 21.96 -1.40
CA GLU A 30 -8.32 20.68 -1.07
C GLU A 30 -7.17 19.73 -0.74
N LEU A 31 -7.29 18.98 0.37
CA LEU A 31 -6.18 18.16 0.84
C LEU A 31 -5.85 17.10 -0.21
N GLU A 32 -4.59 17.02 -0.61
CA GLU A 32 -4.10 15.95 -1.48
C GLU A 32 -2.97 15.18 -0.79
N VAL A 33 -3.06 13.85 -0.80
CA VAL A 33 -2.11 12.92 -0.18
C VAL A 33 -1.32 12.15 -1.23
N SER A 34 -0.02 12.03 -0.98
CA SER A 34 0.92 11.21 -1.75
C SER A 34 1.19 9.88 -1.02
N LEU A 35 1.96 8.99 -1.63
CA LEU A 35 2.43 7.77 -0.95
C LEU A 35 3.12 8.14 0.37
N PRO A 36 2.83 7.42 1.48
CA PRO A 36 3.43 7.68 2.79
C PRO A 36 4.82 7.02 2.95
N ILE A 37 5.37 6.47 1.87
CA ILE A 37 6.55 5.60 1.88
C ILE A 37 7.45 5.91 0.68
N ASP A 38 8.75 5.94 0.91
CA ASP A 38 9.79 6.05 -0.11
C ASP A 38 10.26 4.65 -0.52
N CYS A 39 9.74 4.16 -1.64
CA CYS A 39 9.94 2.82 -2.19
C CYS A 39 9.59 2.77 -3.68
N ASP A 40 9.99 1.70 -4.37
CA ASP A 40 9.58 1.42 -5.74
C ASP A 40 8.27 0.61 -5.74
N PHE A 41 7.16 1.33 -5.84
CA PHE A 41 5.83 0.75 -5.68
C PHE A 41 5.53 -0.31 -6.75
N GLY A 42 5.09 -1.48 -6.30
CA GLY A 42 4.88 -2.64 -7.15
C GLY A 42 6.13 -3.48 -7.39
N GLN A 43 7.29 -3.06 -6.88
CA GLN A 43 8.54 -3.84 -6.91
C GLN A 43 8.97 -4.24 -5.50
N ASP A 44 9.12 -3.28 -4.60
CA ASP A 44 9.61 -3.53 -3.23
C ASP A 44 8.65 -3.04 -2.13
N CYS A 45 7.54 -2.42 -2.50
CA CYS A 45 6.43 -2.10 -1.60
C CYS A 45 5.07 -2.24 -2.28
N PHE A 46 4.05 -2.57 -1.49
CA PHE A 46 2.73 -2.96 -1.99
C PHE A 46 1.64 -2.54 -1.01
N VAL A 47 0.40 -2.36 -1.49
CA VAL A 47 -0.74 -2.25 -0.58
C VAL A 47 -1.14 -3.63 -0.08
N GLN A 48 -1.16 -3.80 1.24
CA GLN A 48 -1.62 -5.02 1.90
C GLN A 48 -3.07 -4.93 2.39
N ASN A 49 -3.48 -3.76 2.90
CA ASN A 49 -4.84 -3.54 3.41
C ASN A 49 -5.33 -2.12 3.06
N TYR A 50 -6.63 -1.97 2.79
CA TYR A 50 -7.36 -0.72 2.64
C TYR A 50 -8.24 -0.43 3.86
N VAL A 51 -8.78 0.78 3.90
CA VAL A 51 -9.78 1.18 4.89
C VAL A 51 -11.02 0.30 4.72
N ASP A 52 -11.51 -0.19 5.85
CA ASP A 52 -12.83 -0.78 5.93
C ASP A 52 -13.86 0.34 6.07
N ILE A 53 -14.69 0.49 5.05
CA ILE A 53 -15.74 1.50 4.96
C ILE A 53 -17.08 0.97 5.48
N ASP A 54 -17.19 -0.33 5.76
CA ASP A 54 -18.36 -0.90 6.43
C ASP A 54 -18.26 -0.66 7.94
N PRO A 55 -19.32 -0.12 8.60
CA PRO A 55 -19.35 0.00 10.06
C PRO A 55 -19.80 -1.29 10.76
N GLY A 56 -20.25 -2.30 10.01
CA GLY A 56 -20.66 -3.61 10.49
C GLY A 56 -19.49 -4.61 10.56
N PRO A 57 -19.79 -5.92 10.69
CA PRO A 57 -18.77 -6.97 10.75
C PRO A 57 -18.34 -7.48 9.35
N ASP A 58 -18.98 -6.98 8.29
CA ASP A 58 -18.60 -7.30 6.93
C ASP A 58 -17.38 -6.45 6.54
N VAL A 59 -16.59 -6.92 5.58
CA VAL A 59 -15.40 -6.17 5.13
C VAL A 59 -15.71 -5.57 3.78
N GLN A 60 -15.74 -4.24 3.71
CA GLN A 60 -15.94 -3.53 2.47
C GLN A 60 -14.91 -2.43 2.33
N THR A 61 -14.25 -2.37 1.18
CA THR A 61 -13.28 -1.32 0.85
C THR A 61 -13.86 -0.38 -0.20
N ALA A 62 -13.33 0.84 -0.29
CA ALA A 62 -13.66 1.77 -1.36
C ALA A 62 -13.30 1.25 -2.77
N THR A 63 -12.57 0.14 -2.87
CA THR A 63 -12.24 -0.55 -4.13
C THR A 63 -13.18 -1.72 -4.45
N CYS A 64 -14.30 -1.84 -3.73
CA CYS A 64 -15.32 -2.86 -3.94
C CYS A 64 -14.81 -4.31 -3.84
N ALA A 65 -14.17 -4.60 -2.70
CA ALA A 65 -13.73 -5.92 -2.23
C ALA A 65 -12.33 -6.34 -2.70
N GLN A 66 -11.32 -5.76 -2.03
CA GLN A 66 -9.93 -6.24 -2.09
C GLN A 66 -9.22 -5.91 -0.78
N ALA A 67 -8.26 -6.75 -0.38
CA ALA A 67 -7.18 -6.38 0.53
C ALA A 67 -7.63 -5.59 1.78
N GLY A 68 -8.29 -6.24 2.76
CA GLY A 68 -8.75 -5.56 3.98
C GLY A 68 -9.28 -6.53 5.02
N TYR A 69 -9.58 -6.02 6.21
CA TYR A 69 -10.18 -6.78 7.31
C TYR A 69 -11.07 -5.87 8.18
N ASP A 70 -11.96 -6.50 8.94
CA ASP A 70 -12.97 -5.85 9.79
C ASP A 70 -12.34 -4.79 10.71
N GLY A 71 -12.81 -3.56 10.55
CA GLY A 71 -12.46 -2.41 11.38
C GLY A 71 -11.08 -1.80 11.09
N HIS A 72 -10.50 -2.07 9.92
CA HIS A 72 -9.23 -1.46 9.50
C HIS A 72 -9.42 0.03 9.14
N LYS A 73 -8.58 0.92 9.70
CA LYS A 73 -8.82 2.39 9.70
C LYS A 73 -7.84 3.20 8.84
N GLY A 74 -7.14 2.54 7.93
CA GLY A 74 -6.11 3.16 7.11
C GLY A 74 -5.74 2.31 5.91
N THR A 75 -4.70 2.72 5.20
CA THR A 75 -4.09 1.94 4.12
C THR A 75 -2.71 1.48 4.55
N ASP A 76 -2.44 0.18 4.43
CA ASP A 76 -1.16 -0.44 4.81
C ASP A 76 -0.27 -0.59 3.59
N PHE A 77 0.88 0.09 3.61
CA PHE A 77 1.93 -0.02 2.62
C PHE A 77 3.05 -0.89 3.15
N ARG A 78 3.05 -2.15 2.75
CA ARG A 78 4.01 -3.16 3.21
C ARG A 78 5.33 -3.07 2.46
N VAL A 79 6.41 -3.40 3.16
CA VAL A 79 7.69 -3.78 2.55
C VAL A 79 7.80 -5.30 2.54
N LEU A 80 8.86 -5.84 1.92
CA LEU A 80 9.02 -7.29 1.76
C LEU A 80 9.29 -7.98 3.10
N ASN A 81 10.23 -7.47 3.90
CA ASN A 81 10.65 -8.10 5.14
C ASN A 81 11.24 -7.09 6.13
N THR A 82 11.54 -7.55 7.35
CA THR A 82 12.02 -6.68 8.44
C THR A 82 13.41 -6.08 8.20
N ASN A 83 14.15 -6.59 7.21
CA ASN A 83 15.49 -6.12 6.87
C ASN A 83 15.47 -5.03 5.79
N GLN A 84 14.33 -4.80 5.13
CA GLN A 84 14.18 -3.74 4.14
C GLN A 84 14.08 -2.38 4.84
N ASN A 85 14.89 -1.43 4.38
CA ASN A 85 14.77 -0.03 4.77
C ASN A 85 13.87 0.68 3.76
N ALA A 86 12.87 1.39 4.25
CA ALA A 86 12.07 2.31 3.46
C ALA A 86 11.74 3.53 4.33
N GLY A 87 11.89 4.72 3.77
CA GLY A 87 11.55 5.96 4.45
C GLY A 87 10.03 6.07 4.62
N VAL A 88 9.56 6.51 5.78
CA VAL A 88 8.19 7.00 5.93
C VAL A 88 8.22 8.49 5.69
N ILE A 89 7.43 8.96 4.74
CA ILE A 89 7.41 10.35 4.27
C ILE A 89 6.05 10.99 4.49
N ALA A 90 6.03 12.30 4.71
CA ALA A 90 4.79 13.05 4.87
C ALA A 90 3.99 13.07 3.57
N SER A 91 2.78 12.50 3.59
CA SER A 91 1.90 12.46 2.42
C SER A 91 1.39 13.85 1.99
N ALA A 92 1.35 14.83 2.92
CA ALA A 92 0.87 16.18 2.71
C ALA A 92 1.54 17.17 3.70
N PRO A 93 1.66 18.46 3.34
CA PRO A 93 2.29 19.46 4.21
C PRO A 93 1.44 19.72 5.46
N GLY A 94 2.07 20.01 6.60
CA GLY A 94 1.34 20.27 7.83
C GLY A 94 2.21 20.54 9.05
N VAL A 95 1.61 20.40 10.23
CA VAL A 95 2.27 20.55 11.53
C VAL A 95 2.16 19.24 12.31
N VAL A 96 3.30 18.73 12.79
CA VAL A 96 3.35 17.54 13.63
C VAL A 96 2.64 17.81 14.95
N LYS A 97 1.57 17.06 15.23
CA LYS A 97 0.80 17.16 16.48
C LYS A 97 1.35 16.25 17.57
N ALA A 98 1.69 15.01 17.23
CA ALA A 98 2.11 14.00 18.20
C ALA A 98 3.10 13.03 17.59
N VAL A 99 3.98 12.50 18.43
CA VAL A 99 4.97 11.49 18.07
C VAL A 99 5.07 10.40 19.14
N ARG A 100 5.41 9.19 18.75
CA ARG A 100 5.90 8.11 19.62
C ARG A 100 7.08 7.43 18.94
N ASN A 101 8.15 7.12 19.67
CA ASN A 101 9.39 6.60 19.08
C ASN A 101 10.14 5.56 19.94
N ASP A 102 9.55 5.10 21.05
CA ASP A 102 10.22 4.26 22.04
C ASP A 102 9.77 2.78 22.02
N MET A 103 8.75 2.43 21.23
CA MET A 103 8.23 1.06 21.18
C MET A 103 9.13 0.14 20.38
N PRO A 104 9.43 -1.07 20.88
CA PRO A 104 10.24 -2.03 20.16
C PRO A 104 9.52 -2.61 18.95
N ASP A 105 10.28 -2.86 17.88
CA ASP A 105 9.81 -3.59 16.72
C ASP A 105 9.69 -5.08 17.05
N ARG A 106 8.45 -5.58 17.09
CA ARG A 106 8.13 -6.98 17.41
C ARG A 106 6.84 -7.38 16.72
N LEU A 107 6.94 -8.26 15.73
CA LEU A 107 5.78 -8.76 14.99
C LEU A 107 4.75 -9.40 15.94
N VAL A 108 3.49 -9.12 15.68
CA VAL A 108 2.35 -9.74 16.37
C VAL A 108 1.95 -11.00 15.62
N GLN A 109 2.20 -12.17 16.23
CA GLN A 109 1.97 -13.49 15.63
C GLN A 109 0.92 -14.30 16.39
N SER A 110 0.45 -13.81 17.54
CA SER A 110 -0.47 -14.52 18.42
C SER A 110 -1.39 -13.57 19.19
N ALA A 111 -2.43 -14.14 19.81
CA ALA A 111 -3.31 -13.40 20.71
C ALA A 111 -2.57 -12.87 21.96
N GLU A 112 -1.50 -13.56 22.38
CA GLU A 112 -0.64 -13.09 23.47
C GLU A 112 0.18 -11.87 23.06
N ASP A 113 0.74 -11.88 21.85
CA ASP A 113 1.43 -10.71 21.30
C ASP A 113 0.48 -9.51 21.16
N ARG A 114 -0.78 -9.74 20.79
CA ARG A 114 -1.79 -8.67 20.69
C ARG A 114 -2.02 -7.97 22.04
N LYS A 115 -2.03 -8.70 23.16
CA LYS A 115 -2.18 -8.11 24.49
C LYS A 115 -1.02 -7.17 24.86
N ARG A 116 0.18 -7.41 24.34
CA ARG A 116 1.37 -6.57 24.60
C ARG A 116 1.22 -5.15 24.06
N VAL A 117 0.38 -4.95 23.04
CA VAL A 117 0.26 -3.68 22.29
C VAL A 117 -1.10 -3.02 22.47
N GLU A 118 -1.94 -3.52 23.37
CA GLU A 118 -3.26 -2.95 23.69
C GLU A 118 -3.12 -1.48 24.17
N GLY A 119 -3.92 -0.59 23.58
CA GLY A 119 -3.86 0.87 23.79
C GLY A 119 -2.65 1.55 23.13
N LYS A 120 -1.83 0.80 22.41
CA LYS A 120 -0.64 1.28 21.68
C LYS A 120 -0.54 0.63 20.29
N GLU A 121 -1.68 0.35 19.68
CA GLU A 121 -1.79 -0.41 18.44
C GLU A 121 -1.03 0.27 17.30
N CYS A 122 -1.04 1.61 17.24
CA CYS A 122 -0.27 2.37 16.26
C CYS A 122 1.26 2.21 16.39
N GLY A 123 1.79 1.74 17.52
CA GLY A 123 3.23 1.63 17.72
C GLY A 123 3.93 3.00 17.75
N ASN A 124 5.13 3.07 17.20
CA ASN A 124 5.79 4.33 16.90
C ASN A 124 5.13 4.98 15.70
N GLY A 125 5.07 6.30 15.70
CA GLY A 125 4.29 7.00 14.69
C GLY A 125 4.30 8.50 14.84
N VAL A 126 3.74 9.15 13.83
CA VAL A 126 3.59 10.60 13.73
C VAL A 126 2.14 10.92 13.39
N VAL A 127 1.59 11.96 14.03
CA VAL A 127 0.31 12.57 13.62
C VAL A 127 0.60 13.96 13.09
N ILE A 128 0.13 14.26 11.88
CA ILE A 128 0.27 15.57 11.23
C ILE A 128 -1.11 16.18 11.07
N SER A 129 -1.26 17.45 11.44
CA SER A 129 -2.45 18.25 11.09
C SER A 129 -2.20 19.08 9.86
N HIS A 130 -3.17 19.08 8.97
CA HIS A 130 -3.17 19.81 7.71
C HIS A 130 -4.08 21.05 7.75
N GLY A 131 -4.62 21.38 8.93
CA GLY A 131 -5.63 22.43 9.10
C GLY A 131 -7.04 21.97 8.74
N ASN A 132 -8.05 22.79 9.04
CA ASN A 132 -9.46 22.53 8.74
C ASN A 132 -9.96 21.15 9.19
N GLY A 133 -9.49 20.65 10.33
CA GLY A 133 -9.90 19.34 10.86
C GLY A 133 -9.24 18.13 10.18
N TRP A 134 -8.38 18.32 9.19
CA TRP A 134 -7.66 17.23 8.52
C TRP A 134 -6.43 16.78 9.30
N GLU A 135 -6.27 15.47 9.42
CA GLU A 135 -5.11 14.83 10.05
C GLU A 135 -4.68 13.57 9.31
N THR A 136 -3.38 13.36 9.16
CA THR A 136 -2.80 12.06 8.80
C THR A 136 -2.09 11.46 10.01
N GLN A 137 -2.17 10.14 10.15
CA GLN A 137 -1.46 9.37 11.15
C GLN A 137 -0.66 8.25 10.47
N TYR A 138 0.64 8.20 10.76
CA TYR A 138 1.59 7.21 10.26
C TYR A 138 1.96 6.30 11.43
N CYS A 139 1.69 5.01 11.31
CA CYS A 139 1.90 4.02 12.38
C CYS A 139 2.94 2.98 11.99
N HIS A 140 3.35 2.18 12.99
CA HIS A 140 4.26 1.04 12.89
C HIS A 140 5.70 1.40 12.47
N MET A 141 6.13 2.64 12.74
CA MET A 141 7.49 3.08 12.43
C MET A 141 8.55 2.34 13.26
N ARG A 142 9.78 2.27 12.75
CA ARG A 142 10.91 1.60 13.41
C ARG A 142 11.28 2.30 14.71
N GLN A 143 11.61 1.51 15.74
CA GLN A 143 12.06 2.02 17.04
C GLN A 143 13.22 2.99 16.89
N GLY A 144 13.09 4.20 17.46
CA GLY A 144 14.12 5.23 17.41
C GLY A 144 14.28 5.94 16.07
N SER A 145 13.50 5.58 15.03
CA SER A 145 13.66 6.17 13.69
C SER A 145 12.94 7.49 13.47
N VAL A 146 11.96 7.86 14.31
CA VAL A 146 11.21 9.12 14.14
C VAL A 146 12.14 10.31 14.36
N ILE A 147 12.29 11.17 13.35
CA ILE A 147 13.22 12.31 13.36
C ILE A 147 12.56 13.67 13.58
N VAL A 148 11.22 13.72 13.57
CA VAL A 148 10.43 14.95 13.79
C VAL A 148 9.91 15.04 15.23
N SER A 149 9.56 16.26 15.66
CA SER A 149 9.03 16.58 16.97
C SER A 149 7.67 17.28 16.87
N SER A 150 6.85 17.19 17.93
CA SER A 150 5.61 17.97 18.04
C SER A 150 5.88 19.47 17.86
N GLY A 151 5.12 20.10 16.95
CA GLY A 151 5.27 21.50 16.58
C GLY A 151 6.06 21.73 15.30
N ASP A 152 6.80 20.74 14.80
CA ASP A 152 7.56 20.86 13.56
C ASP A 152 6.61 21.03 12.37
N ARG A 153 7.04 21.87 11.42
CA ARG A 153 6.42 21.99 10.11
C ARG A 153 7.10 21.00 9.17
N VAL A 154 6.30 20.29 8.40
CA VAL A 154 6.79 19.36 7.38
C VAL A 154 6.10 19.67 6.06
N GLU A 155 6.85 19.52 4.99
CA GLU A 155 6.37 19.55 3.63
C GLU A 155 6.07 18.13 3.14
N ARG A 156 5.32 18.03 2.05
CA ARG A 156 5.10 16.75 1.38
C ARG A 156 6.44 16.12 0.96
N GLY A 157 6.61 14.84 1.25
CA GLY A 157 7.83 14.09 0.93
C GLY A 157 8.94 14.22 1.98
N ASP A 158 8.79 15.08 3.00
CA ASP A 158 9.74 15.13 4.10
C ASP A 158 9.78 13.79 4.83
N VAL A 159 10.99 13.31 5.11
CA VAL A 159 11.21 12.07 5.87
C VAL A 159 10.79 12.28 7.32
N LEU A 160 9.91 11.41 7.80
CA LEU A 160 9.43 11.38 9.18
C LEU A 160 10.20 10.35 10.03
N GLY A 161 10.68 9.28 9.38
CA GLY A 161 11.44 8.18 9.98
C GLY A 161 11.49 6.98 9.04
N GLU A 162 11.54 5.77 9.58
CA GLU A 162 11.64 4.54 8.78
C GLU A 162 10.48 3.57 9.03
N VAL A 163 10.15 2.77 8.02
CA VAL A 163 9.21 1.65 8.14
C VAL A 163 9.75 0.66 9.18
N GLY A 164 8.85 0.24 10.08
CA GLY A 164 9.15 -0.74 11.11
C GLY A 164 8.04 -1.77 11.24
N PHE A 165 7.91 -2.30 12.45
CA PHE A 165 6.91 -3.30 12.84
C PHE A 165 6.64 -3.22 14.34
N SER A 166 6.54 -1.98 14.84
CA SER A 166 6.13 -1.67 16.21
C SER A 166 4.60 -1.63 16.34
N GLY A 167 4.08 -1.83 17.55
CA GLY A 167 2.63 -1.86 17.78
C GLY A 167 1.96 -3.11 17.20
N PHE A 168 0.72 -2.97 16.73
CA PHE A 168 -0.09 -4.07 16.21
C PHE A 168 0.22 -4.35 14.73
N ALA A 169 1.45 -4.82 14.47
CA ALA A 169 1.93 -5.12 13.12
C ALA A 169 2.28 -6.61 12.99
N ALA A 170 1.68 -7.32 12.03
CA ALA A 170 2.00 -8.72 11.74
C ALA A 170 3.07 -8.88 10.64
N PHE A 171 3.37 -7.79 9.93
CA PHE A 171 4.35 -7.65 8.86
C PHE A 171 4.91 -6.21 8.88
N PRO A 172 6.09 -5.94 8.32
CA PRO A 172 6.67 -4.60 8.27
C PRO A 172 5.95 -3.72 7.24
N HIS A 173 5.46 -2.57 7.69
CA HIS A 173 4.68 -1.64 6.87
C HIS A 173 4.57 -0.26 7.51
N VAL A 174 4.14 0.72 6.74
CA VAL A 174 3.54 1.95 7.28
C VAL A 174 2.03 1.90 7.07
N HIS A 175 1.29 2.18 8.14
CA HIS A 175 -0.16 2.35 8.09
C HIS A 175 -0.47 3.84 8.04
N LEU A 176 -1.15 4.28 6.99
CA LEU A 176 -1.64 5.65 6.83
C LEU A 176 -3.13 5.71 7.15
N SER A 177 -3.48 6.39 8.23
CA SER A 177 -4.87 6.75 8.54
C SER A 177 -5.10 8.22 8.21
N LEU A 178 -6.17 8.52 7.48
CA LEU A 178 -6.62 9.88 7.21
C LEU A 178 -7.90 10.16 8.01
N ARG A 179 -7.98 11.33 8.64
CA ARG A 179 -9.15 11.76 9.39
C ARG A 179 -9.60 13.17 9.04
N LYS A 180 -10.92 13.35 9.05
CA LYS A 180 -11.60 14.64 8.97
C LYS A 180 -12.46 14.83 10.21
N ASP A 181 -12.14 15.84 11.03
CA ASP A 181 -12.87 16.16 12.26
C ASP A 181 -13.04 14.94 13.19
N GLY A 182 -12.00 14.10 13.24
CA GLY A 182 -11.94 12.88 14.04
C GLY A 182 -12.53 11.62 13.39
N GLN A 183 -13.23 11.75 12.25
CA GLN A 183 -13.80 10.62 11.51
C GLN A 183 -12.78 10.06 10.51
N VAL A 184 -12.70 8.74 10.38
CA VAL A 184 -11.82 8.07 9.40
C VAL A 184 -12.33 8.34 7.99
N VAL A 185 -11.41 8.63 7.07
CA VAL A 185 -11.70 8.87 5.66
C VAL A 185 -10.83 7.94 4.83
N ASP A 186 -11.45 7.18 3.93
CA ASP A 186 -10.71 6.50 2.87
C ASP A 186 -10.28 7.53 1.82
N PRO A 187 -8.98 7.67 1.49
CA PRO A 187 -8.54 8.67 0.51
C PRO A 187 -9.07 8.43 -0.92
N PHE A 188 -9.61 7.25 -1.25
CA PHE A 188 -10.34 7.05 -2.51
C PHE A 188 -11.67 7.80 -2.56
N LEU A 189 -12.28 8.07 -1.40
CA LEU A 189 -13.61 8.69 -1.30
C LEU A 189 -13.54 10.18 -0.95
N GLY A 190 -12.49 10.58 -0.24
CA GLY A 190 -12.18 11.97 0.11
C GLY A 190 -13.09 12.66 1.11
N HIS A 191 -14.24 12.08 1.48
CA HIS A 191 -15.08 12.56 2.57
C HIS A 191 -15.83 11.39 3.22
N PRO A 192 -16.08 11.39 4.55
CA PRO A 192 -16.64 10.23 5.24
C PRO A 192 -18.06 9.83 4.77
N GLU A 193 -18.90 10.78 4.39
CA GLU A 193 -20.28 10.57 3.95
C GLU A 193 -20.36 9.81 2.61
N ALA A 194 -19.30 9.80 1.81
CA ALA A 194 -19.25 9.06 0.55
C ALA A 194 -19.17 7.53 0.74
N ALA A 195 -18.92 7.04 1.96
CA ALA A 195 -18.86 5.61 2.27
C ALA A 195 -20.22 4.92 2.06
N GLU A 196 -21.32 5.54 2.47
CA GLU A 196 -22.68 4.96 2.35
C GLU A 196 -23.09 4.78 0.89
N ASP A 197 -22.88 5.81 0.07
CA ASP A 197 -23.12 5.75 -1.38
C ASP A 197 -22.22 4.69 -2.04
N ARG A 198 -20.96 4.57 -1.60
CA ARG A 198 -20.03 3.59 -2.15
C ARG A 198 -20.43 2.15 -1.81
N LEU A 199 -20.89 1.90 -0.58
CA LEU A 199 -21.39 0.59 -0.15
C LEU A 199 -22.51 0.09 -1.08
N ALA A 200 -23.45 0.97 -1.45
CA ALA A 200 -24.52 0.64 -2.38
C ALA A 200 -24.01 0.33 -3.81
N GLN A 201 -22.99 1.05 -4.28
CA GLN A 201 -22.40 0.84 -5.61
C GLN A 201 -21.63 -0.48 -5.71
N CYS A 202 -20.90 -0.87 -4.67
CA CYS A 202 -20.15 -2.13 -4.65
C CYS A 202 -21.04 -3.38 -4.77
N ALA A 203 -22.34 -3.26 -4.48
CA ALA A 203 -23.32 -4.32 -4.71
C ALA A 203 -23.70 -4.49 -6.20
N SER A 204 -23.27 -3.61 -7.11
CA SER A 204 -23.57 -3.68 -8.55
C SER A 204 -22.28 -3.71 -9.41
N VAL A 205 -22.16 -4.70 -10.31
CA VAL A 205 -20.90 -5.00 -11.02
C VAL A 205 -20.56 -4.02 -12.15
N ALA A 206 -21.47 -3.11 -12.50
CA ALA A 206 -21.42 -2.35 -13.75
C ALA A 206 -20.83 -0.92 -13.65
N GLU A 207 -20.68 -0.36 -12.45
CA GLU A 207 -20.38 1.07 -12.27
C GLU A 207 -19.03 1.38 -11.57
N ALA A 208 -18.18 0.38 -11.36
CA ALA A 208 -16.93 0.52 -10.60
C ALA A 208 -15.83 1.39 -11.26
N ARG A 209 -16.02 1.86 -12.51
CA ARG A 209 -15.00 2.61 -13.28
C ARG A 209 -15.14 4.14 -13.23
N ALA A 210 -16.22 4.68 -12.66
CA ALA A 210 -16.49 6.12 -12.63
C ALA A 210 -16.36 6.78 -11.23
N ALA A 211 -15.81 6.08 -10.23
CA ALA A 211 -16.19 6.32 -8.83
C ALA A 211 -15.07 6.86 -7.91
N TYR A 212 -14.13 7.64 -8.43
CA TYR A 212 -13.04 8.24 -7.66
C TYR A 212 -12.84 9.75 -7.91
N ASP A 213 -13.84 10.44 -8.46
CA ASP A 213 -13.76 11.87 -8.81
C ASP A 213 -13.58 12.79 -7.57
N GLY A 214 -13.76 12.26 -6.36
CA GLY A 214 -13.47 12.93 -5.09
C GLY A 214 -12.24 12.39 -4.34
N SER A 215 -11.41 11.57 -5.00
CA SER A 215 -10.23 11.01 -4.33
C SER A 215 -9.22 12.10 -3.96
N LEU A 216 -8.59 11.92 -2.80
CA LEU A 216 -7.51 12.77 -2.30
C LEU A 216 -6.14 12.25 -2.70
N TRP A 217 -6.04 11.07 -3.34
CA TRP A 217 -4.78 10.56 -3.85
C TRP A 217 -4.27 11.42 -5.01
N GLN A 218 -2.98 11.77 -4.99
CA GLN A 218 -2.39 12.60 -6.04
C GLN A 218 -2.28 11.89 -7.39
N GLY A 219 -2.63 12.63 -8.45
CA GLY A 219 -2.36 12.24 -9.84
C GLY A 219 -2.83 10.83 -10.15
N ASP A 220 -1.89 10.01 -10.64
CA ASP A 220 -2.19 8.64 -11.08
C ASP A 220 -2.21 7.61 -9.95
N LEU A 221 -2.06 8.02 -8.67
CA LEU A 221 -2.06 7.09 -7.54
C LEU A 221 -3.37 6.33 -7.40
N VAL A 222 -4.52 6.89 -7.81
CA VAL A 222 -5.78 6.13 -7.84
C VAL A 222 -5.63 4.90 -8.73
N ALA A 223 -5.02 5.05 -9.92
CA ALA A 223 -4.82 3.94 -10.84
C ALA A 223 -3.78 2.94 -10.31
N LEU A 224 -2.71 3.43 -9.69
CA LEU A 224 -1.65 2.60 -9.14
C LEU A 224 -2.12 1.76 -7.94
N LEU A 225 -2.92 2.37 -7.06
CA LEU A 225 -3.31 1.76 -5.80
C LEU A 225 -4.52 0.83 -5.97
N LYS A 226 -5.57 1.23 -6.71
CA LYS A 226 -6.87 0.52 -6.71
C LYS A 226 -6.82 -0.97 -7.08
N ASP A 227 -5.74 -1.43 -7.74
CA ASP A 227 -5.59 -2.76 -8.32
C ASP A 227 -4.84 -3.75 -7.41
N ALA A 228 -4.80 -3.55 -6.09
CA ALA A 228 -4.24 -4.51 -5.13
C ALA A 228 -5.09 -5.80 -5.03
N ASP A 229 -5.09 -6.58 -6.12
CA ASP A 229 -6.05 -7.62 -6.46
C ASP A 229 -5.41 -9.00 -6.67
N GLY A 230 -4.47 -9.35 -5.79
CA GLY A 230 -3.65 -10.54 -5.93
C GLY A 230 -2.32 -10.19 -6.56
N GLU A 231 -1.28 -10.10 -5.72
CA GLU A 231 0.07 -9.74 -6.14
C GLU A 231 1.07 -10.83 -5.78
N ILE A 232 2.07 -11.03 -6.65
CA ILE A 232 3.27 -11.80 -6.34
C ILE A 232 4.31 -10.79 -5.85
N ILE A 233 4.58 -10.78 -4.55
CA ILE A 233 5.43 -9.74 -3.94
C ILE A 233 6.89 -10.18 -3.77
N GLN A 234 7.15 -11.49 -3.79
CA GLN A 234 8.50 -12.01 -3.68
C GLN A 234 8.54 -13.38 -4.34
N THR A 235 9.58 -13.63 -5.13
CA THR A 235 9.94 -14.99 -5.54
C THR A 235 11.42 -15.19 -5.29
N GLY A 236 11.82 -16.43 -5.09
CA GLY A 236 13.21 -16.72 -4.75
C GLY A 236 13.46 -18.20 -4.59
N PHE A 237 14.69 -18.52 -4.19
CA PHE A 237 15.15 -19.88 -4.01
C PHE A 237 15.56 -20.10 -2.56
N ALA A 238 15.29 -21.29 -2.04
CA ALA A 238 15.68 -21.65 -0.68
C ALA A 238 16.19 -23.08 -0.56
N ASP A 239 16.99 -23.32 0.49
CA ASP A 239 17.56 -24.62 0.84
C ASP A 239 16.64 -25.50 1.71
N SER A 240 15.49 -24.96 2.11
CA SER A 240 14.48 -25.60 2.93
C SER A 240 13.06 -25.23 2.49
N ALA A 241 12.06 -25.95 3.01
CA ALA A 241 10.68 -25.49 2.88
C ALA A 241 10.52 -24.13 3.58
N VAL A 242 9.90 -23.18 2.88
CA VAL A 242 9.77 -21.79 3.33
C VAL A 242 8.46 -21.59 4.07
N LYS A 243 8.50 -20.95 5.24
CA LYS A 243 7.30 -20.51 5.97
C LYS A 243 7.11 -19.01 5.81
N SER A 244 5.88 -18.56 5.99
CA SER A 244 5.55 -17.13 5.93
C SER A 244 6.42 -16.28 6.86
N ILE A 245 6.65 -16.75 8.09
CA ILE A 245 7.47 -16.01 9.06
C ILE A 245 8.92 -15.87 8.62
N ASP A 246 9.51 -16.88 7.96
CA ASP A 246 10.90 -16.81 7.50
C ASP A 246 11.06 -15.67 6.49
N LEU A 247 10.08 -15.53 5.58
CA LEU A 247 10.03 -14.45 4.59
C LEU A 247 9.68 -13.08 5.20
N GLU A 248 8.86 -13.02 6.25
CA GLU A 248 8.63 -11.75 6.97
C GLU A 248 9.92 -11.25 7.62
N THR A 249 10.74 -12.16 8.15
CA THR A 249 11.99 -11.83 8.85
C THR A 249 13.21 -11.81 7.94
N GLY A 250 13.09 -12.22 6.68
CA GLY A 250 14.20 -12.31 5.73
C GLY A 250 15.29 -13.28 6.20
N THR A 251 14.90 -14.44 6.75
CA THR A 251 15.80 -15.45 7.32
C THR A 251 15.90 -16.72 6.47
N GLU A 252 15.24 -16.76 5.32
CA GLU A 252 15.41 -17.81 4.32
C GLU A 252 16.87 -17.85 3.82
N ALA A 253 17.39 -19.06 3.62
CA ALA A 253 18.74 -19.28 3.11
C ALA A 253 18.69 -19.76 1.67
N GLU A 254 19.47 -19.13 0.80
CA GLU A 254 19.62 -19.55 -0.59
C GLU A 254 20.26 -20.95 -0.70
N PRO A 255 19.91 -21.73 -1.72
CA PRO A 255 20.45 -23.07 -1.89
C PRO A 255 21.93 -23.05 -2.30
N GLY A 256 22.72 -23.88 -1.64
CA GLY A 256 24.09 -24.22 -2.01
C GLY A 256 24.16 -25.58 -2.74
N THR A 257 25.36 -25.92 -3.23
CA THR A 257 25.58 -27.13 -4.05
C THR A 257 25.23 -28.43 -3.32
N ARG A 258 25.23 -28.42 -1.99
CA ARG A 258 24.89 -29.57 -1.14
C ARG A 258 23.66 -29.34 -0.26
N SER A 259 22.85 -28.34 -0.57
CA SER A 259 21.61 -28.11 0.16
C SER A 259 20.71 -29.33 0.08
N PRO A 260 20.13 -29.79 1.21
CA PRO A 260 19.35 -31.03 1.25
C PRO A 260 18.07 -30.95 0.43
N VAL A 261 17.55 -29.73 0.24
CA VAL A 261 16.40 -29.40 -0.59
C VAL A 261 16.78 -28.20 -1.48
N PHE A 262 16.17 -28.14 -2.65
CA PHE A 262 16.23 -26.99 -3.53
C PHE A 262 14.80 -26.62 -3.89
N VAL A 263 14.33 -25.47 -3.40
CA VAL A 263 12.97 -25.00 -3.65
C VAL A 263 12.99 -23.66 -4.37
N PHE A 264 12.02 -23.46 -5.25
CA PHE A 264 11.59 -22.16 -5.70
C PHE A 264 10.30 -21.82 -4.96
N PHE A 265 10.22 -20.62 -4.39
CA PHE A 265 9.06 -20.14 -3.66
C PHE A 265 8.48 -18.88 -4.30
N ALA A 266 7.19 -18.67 -4.05
CA ALA A 266 6.49 -17.43 -4.33
C ALA A 266 5.69 -17.02 -3.09
N ARG A 267 5.77 -15.74 -2.78
CA ARG A 267 4.99 -15.08 -1.74
C ARG A 267 3.99 -14.15 -2.39
N LEU A 268 2.75 -14.28 -1.97
CA LEU A 268 1.62 -13.60 -2.58
C LEU A 268 0.75 -12.93 -1.52
N ILE A 269 0.08 -11.85 -1.91
CA ILE A 269 -0.85 -11.12 -1.05
C ILE A 269 -2.18 -10.86 -1.77
N ASN A 270 -3.25 -10.68 -1.01
CA ASN A 270 -4.56 -10.25 -1.51
C ASN A 270 -5.22 -11.21 -2.52
N LEU A 271 -4.99 -12.52 -2.41
CA LEU A 271 -5.60 -13.51 -3.30
C LEU A 271 -7.09 -13.65 -3.03
N LYS A 272 -7.87 -13.83 -4.09
CA LYS A 272 -9.32 -14.06 -4.05
C LYS A 272 -9.67 -15.53 -3.99
N LYS A 273 -10.89 -15.82 -3.52
CA LYS A 273 -11.49 -17.15 -3.67
C LYS A 273 -11.49 -17.54 -5.15
N GLY A 274 -11.07 -18.76 -5.45
CA GLY A 274 -10.97 -19.29 -6.81
C GLY A 274 -9.61 -19.07 -7.49
N ASP A 275 -8.74 -18.20 -6.95
CA ASP A 275 -7.39 -18.04 -7.47
C ASP A 275 -6.59 -19.34 -7.33
N ARG A 276 -5.66 -19.56 -8.24
CA ARG A 276 -4.73 -20.69 -8.21
C ARG A 276 -3.30 -20.17 -8.35
N VAL A 277 -2.37 -20.86 -7.70
CA VAL A 277 -0.94 -20.56 -7.80
C VAL A 277 -0.23 -21.72 -8.47
N ALA A 278 0.47 -21.44 -9.56
CA ALA A 278 1.31 -22.41 -10.25
C ALA A 278 2.77 -21.98 -10.17
N LEU A 279 3.66 -22.95 -9.92
CA LEU A 279 5.09 -22.76 -9.83
C LEU A 279 5.80 -23.76 -10.74
N ARG A 280 6.85 -23.29 -11.40
CA ARG A 280 7.73 -24.11 -12.21
C ARG A 280 9.18 -23.80 -11.89
N LEU A 281 9.97 -24.84 -11.63
CA LEU A 281 11.40 -24.78 -11.38
C LEU A 281 12.12 -25.60 -12.45
N VAL A 282 13.01 -24.94 -13.18
CA VAL A 282 13.87 -25.52 -14.21
C VAL A 282 15.32 -25.33 -13.77
N GLY A 283 16.11 -26.39 -13.80
CA GLY A 283 17.56 -26.34 -13.57
C GLY A 283 18.34 -26.63 -14.86
N PRO A 284 19.68 -26.72 -14.78
CA PRO A 284 20.55 -26.93 -15.94
C PRO A 284 20.23 -28.19 -16.77
N GLU A 285 19.69 -29.22 -16.11
CA GLU A 285 19.35 -30.51 -16.72
C GLU A 285 17.86 -30.63 -17.10
N GLY A 286 17.08 -29.55 -16.97
CA GLY A 286 15.66 -29.50 -17.32
C GLY A 286 14.72 -29.31 -16.12
N VAL A 287 13.46 -29.72 -16.29
CA VAL A 287 12.40 -29.46 -15.30
C VAL A 287 12.63 -30.23 -13.99
N MET A 288 12.79 -29.47 -12.90
CA MET A 288 12.99 -30.01 -11.57
C MET A 288 11.71 -30.03 -10.74
N ALA A 289 10.80 -29.09 -10.85
CA ALA A 289 9.56 -29.19 -10.11
C ALA A 289 8.47 -28.38 -10.79
N GLU A 290 7.25 -28.90 -10.73
CA GLU A 290 6.05 -28.18 -11.13
C GLU A 290 5.01 -28.43 -10.03
N SER A 291 4.30 -27.39 -9.66
CA SER A 291 3.16 -27.47 -8.75
C SER A 291 2.08 -26.53 -9.23
N GLU A 292 0.84 -26.98 -9.23
CA GLU A 292 -0.31 -26.14 -9.49
C GLU A 292 -1.33 -26.41 -8.41
N GLY A 293 -1.65 -25.37 -7.63
CA GLY A 293 -2.61 -25.49 -6.54
C GLY A 293 -4.05 -25.63 -7.02
N GLU A 294 -4.86 -26.26 -6.20
CA GLU A 294 -6.32 -26.19 -6.33
C GLU A 294 -6.81 -24.75 -6.14
N PRO A 295 -7.98 -24.40 -6.72
CA PRO A 295 -8.62 -23.11 -6.47
C PRO A 295 -8.76 -22.82 -4.97
N LEU A 296 -8.42 -21.60 -4.56
CA LEU A 296 -8.54 -21.21 -3.16
C LEU A 296 -10.01 -21.22 -2.72
N GLU A 297 -10.31 -21.97 -1.66
CA GLU A 297 -11.66 -22.04 -1.06
C GLU A 297 -12.15 -20.70 -0.48
N ARG A 298 -11.21 -19.82 -0.15
CA ARG A 298 -11.46 -18.49 0.44
C ARG A 298 -10.32 -17.55 0.10
N GLN A 299 -10.58 -16.25 0.20
CA GLN A 299 -9.55 -15.23 0.06
C GLN A 299 -8.40 -15.40 1.08
N LYS A 300 -7.21 -14.95 0.69
CA LYS A 300 -5.99 -15.02 1.50
C LYS A 300 -5.30 -13.66 1.50
N ALA A 301 -5.20 -13.04 2.67
CA ALA A 301 -4.41 -11.81 2.84
C ALA A 301 -2.94 -12.05 2.48
N GLN A 302 -2.41 -13.21 2.87
CA GLN A 302 -1.07 -13.68 2.54
C GLN A 302 -1.09 -15.17 2.19
N TRP A 303 -0.23 -15.58 1.26
CA TRP A 303 -0.02 -16.97 0.87
C TRP A 303 1.43 -17.20 0.48
N VAL A 304 1.97 -18.36 0.86
CA VAL A 304 3.29 -18.82 0.41
C VAL A 304 3.10 -20.15 -0.30
N ALA A 305 3.61 -20.23 -1.51
CA ALA A 305 3.69 -21.47 -2.28
C ALA A 305 5.16 -21.79 -2.57
N PHE A 306 5.51 -23.07 -2.65
CA PHE A 306 6.83 -23.48 -3.09
C PHE A 306 6.77 -24.82 -3.84
N ALA A 307 7.73 -25.01 -4.76
CA ALA A 307 7.95 -26.24 -5.50
C ALA A 307 9.43 -26.58 -5.47
N GLY A 308 9.78 -27.85 -5.28
CA GLY A 308 11.17 -28.23 -5.19
C GLY A 308 11.40 -29.73 -5.07
N ARG A 309 12.67 -30.11 -4.96
CA ARG A 309 13.11 -31.50 -4.81
C ARG A 309 14.14 -31.63 -3.69
N LYS A 310 14.21 -32.83 -3.12
CA LYS A 310 15.32 -33.24 -2.25
C LYS A 310 16.52 -33.66 -3.10
N LEU A 311 17.72 -33.38 -2.60
CA LEU A 311 18.95 -33.83 -3.23
C LEU A 311 18.98 -35.37 -3.28
N ARG A 312 19.31 -35.95 -4.45
CA ARG A 312 19.40 -37.41 -4.65
C ARG A 312 20.82 -37.90 -4.97
N GLY A 313 21.73 -36.99 -5.33
CA GLY A 313 23.14 -37.27 -5.63
C GLY A 313 24.07 -36.59 -4.63
N GLU A 314 25.33 -36.39 -5.03
CA GLU A 314 26.34 -35.74 -4.18
C GLU A 314 26.20 -34.21 -4.14
N ALA A 315 25.75 -33.61 -5.24
CA ALA A 315 25.55 -32.18 -5.38
C ALA A 315 24.47 -31.85 -6.43
N TRP A 316 23.91 -30.65 -6.34
CA TRP A 316 23.10 -30.05 -7.39
C TRP A 316 23.99 -29.63 -8.58
N PRO A 317 23.52 -29.79 -9.84
CA PRO A 317 24.26 -29.34 -11.02
C PRO A 317 24.62 -27.85 -10.93
N ALA A 318 25.87 -27.50 -11.25
CA ALA A 318 26.21 -26.08 -11.39
C ALA A 318 25.52 -25.47 -12.62
N GLY A 319 25.17 -24.20 -12.54
CA GLY A 319 24.57 -23.46 -13.65
C GLY A 319 23.36 -22.62 -13.23
N GLU A 320 22.59 -22.22 -14.23
CA GLU A 320 21.41 -21.37 -14.06
C GLU A 320 20.16 -22.19 -13.73
N TYR A 321 19.40 -21.66 -12.78
CA TYR A 321 18.09 -22.14 -12.35
C TYR A 321 17.07 -21.05 -12.62
N VAL A 322 15.93 -21.45 -13.16
CA VAL A 322 14.83 -20.55 -13.50
C VAL A 322 13.59 -20.99 -12.73
N GLY A 323 13.08 -20.08 -11.91
CA GLY A 323 11.82 -20.23 -11.22
C GLY A 323 10.76 -19.32 -11.84
N THR A 324 9.59 -19.86 -12.15
CA THR A 324 8.45 -19.09 -12.66
C THR A 324 7.25 -19.29 -11.75
N ALA A 325 6.69 -18.19 -11.25
CA ALA A 325 5.46 -18.18 -10.47
C ALA A 325 4.34 -17.55 -11.29
N MET A 326 3.15 -18.16 -11.25
CA MET A 326 1.97 -17.71 -11.99
C MET A 326 0.78 -17.65 -11.05
N LEU A 327 0.08 -16.52 -11.05
CA LEU A 327 -1.21 -16.36 -10.39
C LEU A 327 -2.32 -16.41 -11.45
N ILE A 328 -3.26 -17.32 -11.24
CA ILE A 328 -4.29 -17.69 -12.21
C ILE A 328 -5.65 -17.38 -11.61
N ARG A 329 -6.51 -16.72 -12.39
CA ARG A 329 -7.91 -16.44 -12.05
C ARG A 329 -8.76 -16.66 -13.29
N ASN A 330 -9.87 -17.38 -13.15
CA ASN A 330 -10.76 -17.73 -14.28
C ASN A 330 -10.00 -18.36 -15.46
N GLU A 331 -9.09 -19.30 -15.17
CA GLU A 331 -8.23 -19.97 -16.16
C GLU A 331 -7.26 -19.07 -16.94
N GLN A 332 -7.08 -17.80 -16.52
CA GLN A 332 -6.13 -16.87 -17.13
C GLN A 332 -5.00 -16.54 -16.14
N ILE A 333 -3.76 -16.61 -16.63
CA ILE A 333 -2.60 -16.06 -15.91
C ILE A 333 -2.70 -14.54 -15.99
N PHE A 334 -2.86 -13.88 -14.85
CA PHE A 334 -2.96 -12.42 -14.78
C PHE A 334 -1.79 -11.75 -14.04
N ARG A 335 -0.96 -12.55 -13.36
CA ARG A 335 0.38 -12.17 -12.87
C ARG A 335 1.34 -13.32 -13.11
N GLN A 336 2.57 -12.98 -13.49
CA GLN A 336 3.64 -13.95 -13.65
C GLN A 336 4.98 -13.29 -13.29
N GLU A 337 5.78 -13.97 -12.50
CA GLU A 337 7.13 -13.55 -12.13
C GLU A 337 8.14 -14.64 -12.48
N THR A 338 9.32 -14.23 -12.94
CA THR A 338 10.43 -15.15 -13.27
C THR A 338 11.71 -14.70 -12.61
N THR A 339 12.34 -15.60 -11.87
CA THR A 339 13.57 -15.34 -11.12
C THR A 339 14.66 -16.31 -11.53
N LEU A 340 15.85 -15.76 -11.76
CA LEU A 340 17.05 -16.51 -12.08
C LEU A 340 17.89 -16.70 -10.83
N PHE A 341 18.54 -17.86 -10.72
CA PHE A 341 19.50 -18.14 -9.67
C PHE A 341 20.68 -18.92 -10.24
N SER A 342 21.89 -18.49 -9.90
CA SER A 342 23.12 -19.14 -10.34
C SER A 342 23.71 -19.97 -9.20
N LEU A 343 23.89 -21.26 -9.43
CA LEU A 343 24.50 -22.15 -8.45
C LEU A 343 25.92 -22.56 -8.87
N GLY A 344 26.87 -22.34 -7.97
CA GLY A 344 28.30 -22.57 -8.25
C GLY A 344 28.93 -21.43 -9.05
N ASN A 345 30.24 -21.54 -9.34
CA ASN A 345 30.85 -20.62 -10.30
C ASN A 345 30.36 -21.02 -11.70
N PRO A 346 29.80 -20.07 -12.49
CA PRO A 346 29.20 -20.34 -13.79
C PRO A 346 30.21 -20.87 -14.82
#